data_AF-A0A839LKQ5-F1
#
_entry.id   AF-A0A839LKQ5-F1
#
_cell.length_a   1.000
_cell.length_b   1.000
_cell.length_c   1.000
_cell.angle_alpha   90.00
_cell.angle_beta   90.00
_cell.angle_gamma   90.00
#
_symmetry.space_group_name_H-M   'P 1'
#
loop_
_entity.id
_entity.type
_entity.pdbx_description
1 polymer ?
#
loop_
_entity_poly.entity_id
_entity_poly.type
_entity_poly.pdbx_seq_one_letter_code
_entity_poly.pdbx_strand_id
1 'polypeptide(L)'
;MQDLTPSPRPATSCQRLWTALGLSMALVLAGCGVIVQNRLPAEALARQNQPAGTVYTGWRVFQDKCARCHGPDASGTAQAPDLSLRVRDMGARRFMALVLSRYDWALPAGADAPGREAQIDAVLQGRQGALTMPAWQGEPVVTAHIADLYAYLAARADGSQGPGRPTP
;
A
#
# COMPACT_ATOMS: atom_id res chain seq x y z
N MET A 1 46.52 -59.24 45.65
CA MET A 1 45.08 -59.18 45.36
C MET A 1 44.56 -57.81 45.78
N GLN A 2 44.36 -56.92 44.81
CA GLN A 2 43.52 -55.71 44.86
C GLN A 2 43.58 -55.11 43.45
N ASP A 3 42.62 -55.48 42.61
CA ASP A 3 42.45 -55.00 41.25
C ASP A 3 41.88 -53.57 41.27
N LEU A 4 42.63 -52.59 40.74
CA LEU A 4 42.09 -51.29 40.38
C LEU A 4 41.47 -51.37 38.97
N THR A 5 40.14 -51.50 38.90
CA THR A 5 39.40 -51.26 37.65
C THR A 5 39.00 -49.78 37.54
N PRO A 6 39.24 -49.10 36.41
CA PRO A 6 38.84 -47.70 36.23
C PRO A 6 37.32 -47.58 35.99
N SER A 7 36.70 -46.62 36.68
CA SER A 7 35.28 -46.26 36.54
C SER A 7 35.00 -45.48 35.24
N PRO A 8 33.92 -45.79 34.49
CA PRO A 8 33.58 -45.06 33.26
C PRO A 8 32.97 -43.69 33.57
N ARG A 9 33.44 -42.64 32.87
CA ARG A 9 32.88 -41.27 32.98
C ARG A 9 31.54 -41.17 32.23
N PRO A 10 30.55 -40.42 32.74
CA PRO A 10 29.25 -40.27 32.11
C PRO A 10 29.33 -39.35 30.87
N ALA A 11 29.41 -39.94 29.67
CA ALA A 11 29.40 -39.23 28.39
C ALA A 11 28.02 -38.64 27.99
N THR A 12 26.97 -38.91 28.77
CA THR A 12 25.56 -38.70 28.41
C THR A 12 25.09 -37.25 28.49
N SER A 13 25.76 -36.38 29.26
CA SER A 13 25.37 -34.97 29.41
C SER A 13 25.79 -34.11 28.21
N CYS A 14 26.99 -34.33 27.69
CA CYS A 14 27.51 -33.61 26.52
C CYS A 14 26.68 -33.96 25.26
N GLN A 15 26.34 -35.23 25.07
CA GLN A 15 25.56 -35.67 23.91
C GLN A 15 24.15 -35.05 23.86
N ARG A 16 23.48 -34.90 25.00
CA ARG A 16 22.14 -34.29 25.08
C ARG A 16 22.14 -32.80 24.73
N LEU A 17 23.19 -32.07 25.13
CA LEU A 17 23.37 -30.65 24.78
C LEU A 17 23.55 -30.47 23.27
N TRP A 18 24.33 -31.34 22.63
CA TRP A 18 24.59 -31.25 21.19
C TRP A 18 23.34 -31.60 20.37
N THR A 19 22.55 -32.59 20.80
CA THR A 19 21.27 -32.92 20.15
C THR A 19 20.25 -31.79 20.30
N ALA A 20 20.17 -31.13 21.46
CA ALA A 20 19.24 -30.02 21.70
C ALA A 20 19.64 -28.77 20.90
N LEU A 21 20.95 -28.51 20.76
CA LEU A 21 21.48 -27.42 19.93
C LEU A 21 21.21 -27.67 18.43
N GLY A 22 21.41 -28.92 17.98
CA GLY A 22 21.11 -29.33 16.61
C GLY A 22 19.63 -29.20 16.25
N LEU A 23 18.72 -29.61 17.15
CA LEU A 23 17.27 -29.50 16.93
C LEU A 23 16.81 -28.04 16.89
N SER A 24 17.32 -27.21 17.81
CA SER A 24 17.01 -25.77 17.83
C SER A 24 17.47 -25.06 16.55
N MET A 25 18.69 -25.38 16.08
CA MET A 25 19.20 -24.81 14.84
C MET A 25 18.40 -25.24 13.61
N ALA A 26 17.96 -26.52 13.56
CA ALA A 26 17.09 -27.01 12.50
C ALA A 26 15.73 -26.29 12.46
N LEU A 27 15.13 -26.02 13.63
CA LEU A 27 13.87 -25.26 13.72
C LEU A 27 14.04 -23.82 13.23
N VAL A 28 15.12 -23.13 13.62
CA VAL A 28 15.38 -21.75 13.17
C VAL A 28 15.56 -21.69 11.66
N LEU A 29 16.34 -22.63 11.08
CA LEU A 29 16.56 -22.70 9.64
C LEU A 29 15.26 -23.00 8.87
N ALA A 30 14.44 -23.93 9.37
CA ALA A 30 13.13 -24.23 8.79
C ALA A 30 12.18 -23.02 8.84
N GLY A 31 12.18 -22.28 9.96
CA GLY A 31 11.42 -21.03 10.10
C GLY A 31 11.86 -19.93 9.13
N CYS A 32 13.18 -19.73 8.96
CA CYS A 32 13.72 -18.80 7.97
C CYS A 32 13.32 -19.19 6.53
N GLY A 33 13.32 -20.48 6.20
CA GLY A 33 12.91 -20.98 4.89
C GLY A 33 11.48 -20.57 4.52
N VAL A 34 10.52 -20.70 5.44
CA VAL A 34 9.12 -20.31 5.21
C VAL A 34 8.98 -18.80 4.97
N ILE A 35 9.71 -17.97 5.71
CA ILE A 35 9.67 -16.51 5.55
C ILE A 35 10.23 -16.10 4.17
N VAL A 36 11.36 -16.69 3.75
CA VAL A 36 11.97 -16.39 2.44
C VAL A 36 11.10 -16.88 1.29
N GLN A 37 10.56 -18.10 1.40
CA GLN A 37 9.69 -18.69 0.38
C GLN A 37 8.41 -17.86 0.16
N ASN A 38 7.88 -17.22 1.22
CA ASN A 38 6.72 -16.34 1.12
C ASN A 38 7.07 -14.92 0.61
N ARG A 39 8.28 -14.42 0.85
CA ARG A 39 8.71 -13.08 0.42
C ARG A 39 8.98 -12.99 -1.09
N LEU A 40 9.67 -13.97 -1.66
CA LEU A 40 10.00 -13.98 -3.09
C LEU A 40 8.79 -13.82 -4.02
N PRO A 41 7.68 -14.56 -3.87
CA PRO A 41 6.49 -14.37 -4.68
C PRO A 41 5.79 -13.04 -4.36
N ALA A 42 5.80 -12.57 -3.11
CA ALA A 42 5.21 -11.29 -2.75
C ALA A 42 5.94 -10.10 -3.41
N GLU A 43 7.27 -10.13 -3.44
CA GLU A 43 8.10 -9.14 -4.14
C GLU A 43 7.94 -9.22 -5.66
N ALA A 44 7.85 -10.44 -6.22
CA ALA A 44 7.61 -10.63 -7.64
C ALA A 44 6.26 -10.03 -8.06
N LEU A 45 5.20 -10.27 -7.28
CA LEU A 45 3.89 -9.66 -7.49
C LEU A 45 3.93 -8.14 -7.29
N ALA A 46 4.67 -7.64 -6.29
CA ALA A 46 4.83 -6.20 -6.08
C ALA A 46 5.51 -5.53 -7.28
N ARG A 47 6.57 -6.14 -7.83
CA ARG A 47 7.24 -5.65 -9.05
C ARG A 47 6.33 -5.68 -10.27
N GLN A 48 5.57 -6.76 -10.47
CA GLN A 48 4.62 -6.86 -11.58
C GLN A 48 3.47 -5.83 -11.48
N ASN A 49 3.09 -5.46 -10.25
CA ASN A 49 2.04 -4.47 -9.98
C ASN A 49 2.60 -3.05 -9.81
N GLN A 50 3.88 -2.81 -10.10
CA GLN A 50 4.40 -1.45 -10.11
C GLN A 50 3.63 -0.61 -11.14
N PRO A 51 3.31 0.66 -10.82
CA PRO A 51 2.66 1.55 -11.75
C PRO A 51 3.44 1.60 -13.07
N ALA A 52 2.77 1.31 -14.18
CA ALA A 52 3.32 1.60 -15.51
C ALA A 52 3.23 3.12 -15.73
N GLY A 53 4.18 3.89 -15.18
CA GLY A 53 4.16 5.34 -15.24
C GLY A 53 5.40 5.99 -14.63
N THR A 54 5.61 7.25 -14.95
CA THR A 54 6.74 8.06 -14.48
C THR A 54 6.28 9.09 -13.46
N VAL A 55 7.04 9.23 -12.36
CA VAL A 55 6.75 10.20 -11.29
C VAL A 55 6.70 11.63 -11.85
N TYR A 56 7.61 11.98 -12.76
CA TYR A 56 7.66 13.32 -13.36
C TYR A 56 6.43 13.65 -14.22
N THR A 57 6.00 12.74 -15.10
CA THR A 57 4.81 12.97 -15.94
C THR A 57 3.56 13.04 -15.07
N GLY A 58 3.48 12.19 -14.03
CA GLY A 58 2.40 12.21 -13.07
C GLY A 58 2.30 13.53 -12.33
N TRP A 59 3.43 14.05 -11.85
CA TRP A 59 3.52 15.37 -11.25
C TRP A 59 3.01 16.46 -12.19
N ARG A 60 3.41 16.46 -13.47
CA ARG A 60 2.95 17.47 -14.43
C ARG A 60 1.43 17.48 -14.60
N VAL A 61 0.82 16.31 -14.77
CA VAL A 61 -0.63 16.20 -14.91
C VAL A 61 -1.34 16.56 -13.61
N PHE A 62 -0.76 16.20 -12.46
CA PHE A 62 -1.27 16.56 -11.16
C PHE A 62 -1.29 18.09 -10.95
N GLN A 63 -0.21 18.79 -11.31
CA GLN A 63 -0.15 20.25 -11.23
C GLN A 63 -1.22 20.91 -12.09
N ASP A 64 -1.46 20.38 -13.29
CA ASP A 64 -2.42 20.93 -14.25
C ASP A 64 -3.88 20.70 -13.83
N LYS A 65 -4.20 19.48 -13.36
CA LYS A 65 -5.59 19.03 -13.20
C LYS A 65 -6.06 18.92 -11.75
N CYS A 66 -5.16 18.71 -10.78
CA CYS A 66 -5.52 18.26 -9.43
C CYS A 66 -5.07 19.23 -8.32
N ALA A 67 -3.92 19.88 -8.49
CA ALA A 67 -3.28 20.69 -7.47
C ALA A 67 -4.11 21.88 -6.96
N ARG A 68 -5.00 22.42 -7.81
CA ARG A 68 -5.89 23.53 -7.43
C ARG A 68 -6.75 23.20 -6.20
N CYS A 69 -7.16 21.95 -6.04
CA CYS A 69 -8.00 21.52 -4.93
C CYS A 69 -7.17 20.77 -3.88
N HIS A 70 -6.26 19.89 -4.30
CA HIS A 70 -5.49 19.02 -3.40
C HIS A 70 -4.16 19.61 -2.94
N GLY A 71 -3.88 20.87 -3.29
CA GLY A 71 -2.60 21.52 -3.02
C GLY A 71 -1.51 21.12 -4.01
N PRO A 72 -0.47 21.96 -4.21
CA PRO A 72 0.64 21.68 -5.14
C PRO A 72 1.42 20.43 -4.74
N ASP A 73 1.35 20.07 -3.46
CA ASP A 73 2.05 18.93 -2.90
C ASP A 73 1.13 17.75 -2.62
N ALA A 74 -0.09 17.72 -3.16
CA ALA A 74 -1.06 16.67 -2.86
C ALA A 74 -1.36 16.50 -1.35
N SER A 75 -0.99 17.50 -0.52
CA SER A 75 -1.12 17.52 0.93
C SER A 75 -2.50 17.98 1.42
N GLY A 76 -3.41 18.24 0.49
CA GLY A 76 -4.75 18.71 0.78
C GLY A 76 -4.83 20.20 1.07
N THR A 77 -6.07 20.67 1.17
CA THR A 77 -6.46 22.04 1.50
C THR A 77 -7.72 22.00 2.38
N ALA A 78 -8.24 23.17 2.75
CA ALA A 78 -9.58 23.24 3.34
C ALA A 78 -10.68 22.74 2.38
N GLN A 79 -10.43 22.69 1.07
CA GLN A 79 -11.41 22.28 0.07
C GLN A 79 -11.34 20.80 -0.31
N ALA A 80 -10.18 20.16 -0.21
CA ALA A 80 -10.01 18.76 -0.62
C ALA A 80 -8.95 18.02 0.23
N PRO A 81 -9.08 16.70 0.41
CA PRO A 81 -8.22 15.93 1.30
C PRO A 81 -6.78 15.82 0.81
N ASP A 82 -5.90 15.49 1.75
CA ASP A 82 -4.53 15.03 1.49
C ASP A 82 -4.56 13.69 0.73
N LEU A 83 -4.08 13.70 -0.51
CA LEU A 83 -4.03 12.52 -1.35
C LEU A 83 -2.82 11.63 -1.05
N SER A 84 -1.73 12.19 -0.52
CA SER A 84 -0.59 11.38 -0.08
C SER A 84 -1.01 10.42 1.03
N LEU A 85 -1.91 10.84 1.93
CA LEU A 85 -2.47 9.97 2.95
C LEU A 85 -3.52 9.00 2.39
N ARG A 86 -4.39 9.46 1.49
CA ARG A 86 -5.47 8.62 0.92
C ARG A 86 -4.95 7.51 0.01
N VAL A 87 -3.85 7.74 -0.70
CA VAL A 87 -3.29 6.79 -1.68
C VAL A 87 -2.41 5.72 -1.02
N ARG A 88 -1.90 5.94 0.20
CA ARG A 88 -1.08 4.95 0.95
C ARG A 88 -1.69 3.55 0.97
N ASP A 89 -2.98 3.49 1.26
CA ASP A 89 -3.70 2.23 1.42
C ASP A 89 -4.49 1.85 0.14
N MET A 90 -4.20 2.49 -1.00
CA MET A 90 -4.96 2.36 -2.24
C MET A 90 -4.11 1.76 -3.36
N GLY A 91 -4.57 0.64 -3.91
CA GLY A 91 -3.99 0.06 -5.13
C GLY A 91 -4.38 0.84 -6.40
N ALA A 92 -3.53 0.75 -7.43
CA ALA A 92 -3.69 1.43 -8.73
C ALA A 92 -5.09 1.31 -9.34
N ARG A 93 -5.66 0.10 -9.34
CA ARG A 93 -7.01 -0.15 -9.89
C ARG A 93 -8.10 0.63 -9.16
N ARG A 94 -8.03 0.69 -7.82
CA ARG A 94 -9.01 1.44 -7.02
C ARG A 94 -8.87 2.93 -7.25
N PHE A 95 -7.64 3.43 -7.36
CA PHE A 95 -7.36 4.81 -7.71
C PHE A 95 -7.95 5.17 -9.08
N MET A 96 -7.65 4.39 -10.12
CA MET A 96 -8.16 4.61 -11.48
C MET A 96 -9.69 4.63 -11.52
N ALA A 97 -10.36 3.70 -10.83
CA ALA A 97 -11.81 3.66 -10.76
C ALA A 97 -12.40 4.94 -10.13
N LEU A 98 -11.81 5.43 -9.04
CA LEU A 98 -12.25 6.64 -8.36
C LEU A 98 -12.05 7.90 -9.22
N VAL A 99 -10.88 8.03 -9.86
CA VAL A 99 -10.52 9.23 -10.63
C VAL A 99 -11.26 9.28 -11.97
N LEU A 100 -11.29 8.18 -12.71
CA LEU A 100 -11.88 8.16 -14.05
C LEU A 100 -13.40 8.14 -13.97
N SER A 101 -13.97 7.19 -13.23
CA SER A 101 -15.39 6.89 -13.43
C SER A 101 -16.32 7.77 -12.61
N ARG A 102 -15.87 8.40 -11.51
CA ARG A 102 -16.70 9.00 -10.42
C ARG A 102 -17.78 8.07 -9.84
N TYR A 103 -18.21 7.03 -10.56
CA TYR A 103 -18.86 5.83 -10.07
C TYR A 103 -17.87 5.16 -9.11
N ASP A 104 -17.99 5.35 -7.81
CA ASP A 104 -19.23 5.28 -7.06
C ASP A 104 -19.50 6.56 -6.24
N TRP A 105 -20.42 7.37 -6.75
CA TRP A 105 -21.27 8.16 -5.89
C TRP A 105 -21.91 7.23 -4.86
N ALA A 106 -21.42 7.30 -3.61
CA ALA A 106 -22.25 7.03 -2.46
C ALA A 106 -22.87 5.62 -2.35
N LEU A 107 -22.09 4.54 -2.49
CA LEU A 107 -22.45 3.27 -1.86
C LEU A 107 -21.31 2.83 -0.93
N PRO A 108 -21.50 2.93 0.40
CA PRO A 108 -20.66 2.20 1.32
C PRO A 108 -20.73 0.73 0.93
N ALA A 109 -19.58 0.09 0.77
CA ALA A 109 -19.53 -1.36 0.81
C ALA A 109 -20.11 -1.79 2.17
N GLY A 110 -21.39 -2.19 2.18
CA GLY A 110 -22.13 -2.58 3.39
C GLY A 110 -23.13 -1.57 3.96
N ALA A 111 -23.58 -0.53 3.25
CA ALA A 111 -24.71 0.27 3.75
C ALA A 111 -26.03 -0.52 3.75
N ASP A 112 -26.65 -0.62 4.92
CA ASP A 112 -28.03 -1.05 5.07
C ASP A 112 -28.98 -0.05 4.39
N ALA A 113 -30.25 -0.44 4.22
CA ALA A 113 -31.26 0.42 3.61
C ALA A 113 -31.27 1.84 4.22
N PRO A 114 -31.41 2.04 5.55
CA PRO A 114 -31.54 3.38 6.12
C PRO A 114 -30.31 4.28 5.89
N GLY A 115 -29.10 3.72 5.82
CA GLY A 115 -27.89 4.47 5.48
C GLY A 115 -27.91 5.03 4.05
N ARG A 116 -28.62 4.37 3.13
CA ARG A 116 -28.77 4.77 1.73
C ARG A 116 -29.84 5.85 1.55
N GLU A 117 -30.98 5.73 2.23
CA GLU A 117 -32.02 6.76 2.19
C GLU A 117 -31.54 8.11 2.76
N ALA A 118 -30.84 8.09 3.91
CA ALA A 118 -30.28 9.32 4.51
C ALA A 118 -29.26 10.02 3.59
N GLN A 119 -28.52 9.24 2.80
CA GLN A 119 -27.56 9.76 1.83
C GLN A 119 -28.25 10.36 0.61
N ILE A 120 -29.32 9.73 0.10
CA ILE A 120 -30.17 10.28 -0.95
C ILE A 120 -30.80 11.61 -0.49
N ASP A 121 -31.27 11.69 0.76
CA ASP A 121 -31.84 12.92 1.30
C ASP A 121 -30.82 14.06 1.42
N ALA A 122 -29.58 13.76 1.85
CA ALA A 122 -28.51 14.76 1.93
C ALA A 122 -28.18 15.39 0.57
N VAL A 123 -28.41 14.63 -0.49
CA VAL A 123 -28.18 15.01 -1.89
C VAL A 123 -29.30 15.87 -2.41
N LEU A 124 -30.54 15.40 -2.20
CA LEU A 124 -31.75 16.12 -2.59
C LEU A 124 -31.84 17.47 -1.85
N GLN A 125 -31.33 17.54 -0.62
CA GLN A 125 -31.27 18.77 0.18
C GLN A 125 -30.16 19.74 -0.24
N GLY A 126 -29.35 19.42 -1.26
CA GLY A 126 -28.27 20.30 -1.73
C GLY A 126 -27.22 20.62 -0.64
N ARG A 127 -27.16 19.83 0.44
CA ARG A 127 -26.21 20.01 1.55
C ARG A 127 -24.75 19.76 1.11
N GLN A 128 -24.55 19.31 -0.12
CA GLN A 128 -23.25 19.18 -0.76
C GLN A 128 -22.82 20.52 -1.40
N GLY A 129 -22.54 21.51 -0.56
CA GLY A 129 -21.84 22.74 -0.94
C GLY A 129 -20.31 22.55 -1.09
N ALA A 130 -19.81 21.32 -0.99
CA ALA A 130 -18.41 20.99 -1.17
C ALA A 130 -18.12 20.79 -2.68
N LEU A 131 -17.09 21.46 -3.18
CA LEU A 131 -16.52 21.21 -4.51
C LEU A 131 -16.33 19.70 -4.69
N THR A 132 -17.21 19.08 -5.47
CA THR A 132 -17.15 17.64 -5.68
C THR A 132 -16.05 17.37 -6.68
N MET A 133 -15.13 16.45 -6.34
CA MET A 133 -14.11 15.99 -7.27
C MET A 133 -14.78 15.56 -8.59
N PRO A 134 -14.38 16.14 -9.74
CA PRO A 134 -15.01 15.83 -11.02
C PRO A 134 -14.64 14.40 -11.45
N ALA A 135 -15.47 13.85 -12.34
CA ALA A 135 -15.16 12.62 -13.06
C ALA A 135 -14.20 12.95 -14.21
N TRP A 136 -13.12 12.19 -14.37
CA TRP A 136 -12.07 12.48 -15.37
C TRP A 136 -12.06 11.55 -16.59
N GLN A 137 -13.00 10.61 -16.72
CA GLN A 137 -13.13 9.72 -17.88
C GLN A 137 -13.25 10.44 -19.23
N GLY A 138 -13.74 11.69 -19.23
CA GLY A 138 -13.87 12.51 -20.44
C GLY A 138 -12.64 13.38 -20.75
N GLU A 139 -11.65 13.43 -19.86
CA GLU A 139 -10.45 14.26 -20.02
C GLU A 139 -9.30 13.41 -20.60
N PRO A 140 -8.87 13.68 -21.85
CA PRO A 140 -7.86 12.84 -22.52
C PRO A 140 -6.52 12.82 -21.80
N VAL A 141 -6.08 13.97 -21.27
CA VAL A 141 -4.78 14.08 -20.58
C VAL A 141 -4.77 13.21 -19.32
N VAL A 142 -5.83 13.27 -18.52
CA VAL A 142 -5.92 12.46 -17.29
C VAL A 142 -6.05 10.98 -17.63
N THR A 143 -6.86 10.63 -18.63
CA THR A 143 -7.06 9.22 -19.02
C THR A 143 -5.77 8.60 -19.56
N ALA A 144 -5.03 9.31 -20.41
CA ALA A 144 -3.77 8.84 -20.97
C ALA A 144 -2.66 8.68 -19.91
N HIS A 145 -2.68 9.53 -18.88
CA HIS A 145 -1.64 9.60 -17.86
C HIS A 145 -2.11 9.12 -16.49
N ILE A 146 -3.17 8.30 -16.43
CA ILE A 146 -3.73 7.87 -15.14
C ILE A 146 -2.75 7.02 -14.34
N ALA A 147 -1.93 6.21 -15.02
CA ALA A 147 -0.89 5.41 -14.38
C ALA A 147 0.30 6.27 -13.93
N ASP A 148 0.66 7.32 -14.68
CA ASP A 148 1.66 8.31 -14.25
C ASP A 148 1.18 9.06 -12.99
N LEU A 149 -0.09 9.49 -12.96
CA LEU A 149 -0.70 10.13 -11.80
C LEU A 149 -0.63 9.24 -10.55
N TYR A 150 -0.96 7.95 -10.70
CA TYR A 150 -0.83 7.00 -9.60
C TYR A 150 0.64 6.84 -9.18
N ALA A 151 1.58 6.75 -10.13
CA ALA A 151 3.02 6.64 -9.82
C ALA A 151 3.52 7.82 -8.98
N TYR A 152 3.13 9.04 -9.34
CA TYR A 152 3.47 10.24 -8.56
C TYR A 152 2.86 10.20 -7.16
N LEU A 153 1.55 9.96 -7.04
CA LEU A 153 0.87 9.98 -5.74
C LEU A 153 1.31 8.82 -4.82
N ALA A 154 1.62 7.65 -5.39
CA ALA A 154 2.19 6.53 -4.65
C ALA A 154 3.58 6.87 -4.12
N ALA A 155 4.44 7.50 -4.93
CA ALA A 155 5.75 7.96 -4.49
C ALA A 155 5.66 9.06 -3.41
N ARG A 156 4.65 9.93 -3.48
CA ARG A 156 4.35 10.90 -2.40
C ARG A 156 3.88 10.21 -1.13
N ALA A 157 3.06 9.19 -1.28
CA ALA A 157 2.47 8.42 -0.19
C ALA A 157 3.52 7.62 0.59
N ASP A 158 4.43 6.94 -0.10
CA ASP A 158 5.50 6.13 0.51
C ASP A 158 6.74 6.94 0.93
N GLY A 159 6.80 8.22 0.53
CA GLY A 159 7.87 9.15 0.90
C GLY A 159 9.12 9.07 0.01
N SER A 160 9.11 8.25 -1.04
CA SER A 160 10.19 8.23 -2.05
C SER A 160 10.23 9.51 -2.89
N GLN A 161 9.10 10.23 -2.97
CA GLN A 161 9.01 11.57 -3.55
C GLN A 161 8.62 12.61 -2.49
N GLY A 162 9.49 13.59 -2.28
CA GLY A 162 9.22 14.75 -1.43
C GLY A 162 8.30 15.81 -2.09
N PRO A 163 7.97 16.88 -1.36
CA PRO A 163 7.27 18.06 -1.91
C PRO A 163 8.02 18.69 -3.08
N GLY A 164 7.28 19.42 -3.92
CA GLY A 164 7.82 20.13 -5.07
C GLY A 164 8.01 19.25 -6.30
N ARG A 165 8.84 19.74 -7.22
CA ARG A 165 9.07 19.12 -8.53
C ARG A 165 9.97 17.88 -8.40
N PRO A 166 9.60 16.72 -8.96
CA PRO A 166 10.46 15.54 -9.03
C PRO A 166 11.78 15.83 -9.75
N THR A 167 12.87 15.31 -9.21
CA THR A 167 14.19 15.31 -9.85
C THR A 167 14.32 14.11 -10.80
N PRO A 168 14.93 14.28 -11.99
CA PRO A 168 15.23 13.18 -12.90
C PRO A 168 16.16 12.12 -12.29
#